data_AF-A0A8B6XGU3-F1
#
_entry.id   AF-A0A8B6XGU3-F1
#
_cell.length_a   1.000
_cell.length_b   1.000
_cell.length_c   1.000
_cell.angle_alpha   90.00
_cell.angle_beta   90.00
_cell.angle_gamma   90.00
#
_symmetry.space_group_name_H-M   'P 1'
#
loop_
_entity.id
_entity.type
_entity.pdbx_description
1 polymer ?
#
loop_
_entity_poly.entity_id
_entity_poly.type
_entity_poly.pdbx_seq_one_letter_code
_entity_poly.pdbx_strand_id
1 'polypeptide(L)'
;MGDMAEKQQEELEVLQSIYEGDTKFKQISSTCFQYMYGDEEQKSILIEISWPELYPSVLPNVNLDLFHNGYLTPEFKSEIQSKILKEANELLHDAMTYSLFNWMSEHADDFINRIAEIVANNKVFRETKLICDDNSIVSAKKEKKQQLSKAQKRRITEQTNYLGEKERGHDWIDVVKHLTQGV
;
A
#
# COMPACT_ATOMS: atom_id res chain seq x y z
N MET A 1 21.39 3.73 35.90
CA MET A 1 20.07 4.08 35.33
C MET A 1 19.96 5.57 34.99
N GLY A 2 20.68 6.47 35.68
CA GLY A 2 20.70 7.90 35.35
C GLY A 2 21.34 8.24 33.99
N ASP A 3 22.43 7.56 33.60
CA ASP A 3 23.20 7.93 32.41
C ASP A 3 22.44 7.79 31.07
N MET A 4 21.47 6.87 30.97
CA MET A 4 20.67 6.72 29.74
C MET A 4 19.59 7.79 29.62
N ALA A 5 18.93 8.13 30.73
CA ALA A 5 17.94 9.19 30.74
C ALA A 5 18.58 10.57 30.51
N GLU A 6 19.80 10.78 31.02
CA GLU A 6 20.58 11.99 30.76
C GLU A 6 20.93 12.12 29.28
N LYS A 7 21.44 11.05 28.64
CA LYS A 7 21.69 11.04 27.18
C LYS A 7 20.44 11.30 26.34
N GLN A 8 19.29 10.73 26.73
CA GLN A 8 18.01 11.00 26.06
C GLN A 8 17.60 12.46 26.20
N GLN A 9 17.80 13.04 27.39
CA GLN A 9 17.45 14.44 27.64
C GLN A 9 18.36 15.39 26.85
N GLU A 10 19.67 15.14 26.83
CA GLU A 10 20.63 15.89 26.02
C GLU A 10 20.26 15.83 24.54
N GLU A 11 19.95 14.65 24.00
CA GLU A 11 19.53 14.50 22.61
C GLU A 11 18.22 15.24 22.32
N LEU A 12 17.25 15.19 23.24
CA LEU A 12 15.98 15.90 23.10
C LEU A 12 16.17 17.42 23.03
N GLU A 13 17.04 17.98 23.88
CA GLU A 13 17.36 19.42 23.85
C GLU A 13 18.02 19.82 22.53
N VAL A 14 18.94 18.97 22.03
CA VAL A 14 19.57 19.16 20.73
C VAL A 14 18.54 19.13 19.59
N LEU A 15 17.64 18.15 19.59
CA LEU A 15 16.57 18.06 18.58
C LEU A 15 15.66 19.28 18.62
N GLN A 16 15.27 19.74 19.82
CA GLN A 16 14.46 20.94 19.97
C GLN A 16 15.17 22.18 19.42
N SER A 17 16.48 22.31 19.66
CA SER A 17 17.26 23.43 19.13
C SER A 17 17.46 23.36 17.61
N ILE A 18 17.60 22.17 17.03
CA ILE A 18 17.79 21.98 15.58
C ILE A 18 16.48 22.28 14.83
N TYR A 19 15.36 21.77 15.35
CA TYR A 19 14.05 21.89 14.72
C TYR A 19 13.21 23.03 15.28
N GLU A 20 13.82 23.97 16.01
CA GLU A 20 13.14 25.17 16.50
C GLU A 20 12.59 25.97 15.31
N GLY A 21 11.27 26.08 15.22
CA GLY A 21 10.60 26.78 14.12
C GLY A 21 10.39 25.96 12.85
N ASP A 22 10.78 24.69 12.81
CA ASP A 22 10.40 23.78 11.71
C ASP A 22 8.94 23.32 11.90
N THR A 23 8.11 23.54 10.87
CA THR A 23 6.70 23.12 10.86
C THR A 23 6.51 21.64 10.52
N LYS A 24 7.53 21.01 9.92
CA LYS A 24 7.53 19.60 9.51
C LYS A 24 7.83 18.65 10.66
N PHE A 25 8.55 19.13 11.67
CA PHE A 25 8.84 18.38 12.89
C PHE A 25 7.74 18.61 13.94
N LYS A 26 7.22 17.51 14.50
CA LYS A 26 6.24 17.54 15.59
C LYS A 26 6.71 16.63 16.71
N GLN A 27 6.94 17.22 17.88
CA GLN A 27 7.18 16.47 19.10
C GLN A 27 5.83 16.09 19.74
N ILE A 28 5.52 14.79 19.82
CA ILE A 28 4.29 14.29 20.45
C ILE A 28 4.51 14.05 21.95
N SER A 29 5.71 13.57 22.32
CA SER A 29 6.14 13.39 23.69
C SER A 29 7.65 13.58 23.83
N SER A 30 8.20 13.43 25.04
CA SER A 30 9.65 13.45 25.27
C SER A 30 10.39 12.26 24.65
N THR A 31 9.66 11.23 24.20
CA THR A 31 10.23 10.02 23.60
C THR A 31 9.68 9.73 22.21
N CYS A 32 8.67 10.47 21.74
CA CYS A 32 8.01 10.25 20.46
C CYS A 32 8.07 11.51 19.60
N PHE A 33 8.65 11.36 18.41
CA PHE A 33 8.92 12.42 17.46
C PHE A 33 8.35 12.05 16.11
N GLN A 34 7.74 13.02 15.44
CA GLN A 34 7.20 12.87 14.10
C GLN A 34 7.89 13.86 13.16
N TYR A 35 8.26 13.40 11.97
CA TYR A 35 8.80 14.27 10.92
C TYR A 35 8.08 14.01 9.60
N MET A 36 7.62 15.09 8.97
CA MET A 36 6.93 15.06 7.68
C MET A 36 7.87 15.40 6.53
N TYR A 37 8.05 14.44 5.63
CA TYR A 37 8.82 14.61 4.40
C TYR A 37 7.91 14.90 3.22
N GLY A 38 8.27 15.87 2.39
CA GLY A 38 7.47 16.31 1.24
C GLY A 38 6.74 17.63 1.50
N ASP A 39 5.81 17.94 0.60
CA ASP A 39 4.98 19.14 0.62
C ASP A 39 3.53 18.77 0.98
N GLU A 40 2.82 19.67 1.68
CA GLU A 40 1.44 19.43 2.13
C GLU A 40 0.45 19.29 0.97
N GLU A 41 0.76 19.87 -0.19
CA GLU A 41 -0.04 19.76 -1.42
C GLU A 41 0.28 18.50 -2.26
N GLN A 42 1.39 17.82 -1.97
CA GLN A 42 1.85 16.65 -2.72
C GLN A 42 1.87 15.40 -1.81
N LYS A 43 2.48 14.31 -2.29
CA LYS A 43 2.62 13.08 -1.52
C LYS A 43 3.65 13.29 -0.41
N SER A 44 3.17 13.41 0.82
CA SER A 44 3.98 13.60 2.03
C SER A 44 4.14 12.32 2.83
N ILE A 45 5.36 11.91 3.17
CA ILE A 45 5.65 10.74 4.01
C ILE A 45 5.83 11.21 5.45
N LEU A 46 4.99 10.73 6.37
CA LEU A 46 5.14 11.02 7.79
C LEU A 46 5.82 9.85 8.49
N ILE A 47 6.88 10.11 9.25
CA ILE A 47 7.59 9.09 10.02
C ILE A 47 7.53 9.43 11.49
N GLU A 48 7.23 8.42 12.30
CA GLU A 48 7.25 8.50 13.75
C GLU A 48 8.38 7.65 14.30
N ILE A 49 9.21 8.24 15.16
CA ILE A 49 10.27 7.57 15.89
C ILE A 49 9.93 7.65 17.37
N SER A 50 9.94 6.49 18.03
CA SER A 50 9.70 6.37 19.47
C SER A 50 10.88 5.71 20.18
N TRP A 51 11.33 6.31 21.28
CA TRP A 51 12.45 5.82 22.09
C TRP A 51 11.95 4.81 23.12
N PRO A 52 12.46 3.57 23.12
CA PRO A 52 12.24 2.62 24.20
C PRO A 52 13.01 3.02 25.46
N GLU A 53 12.65 2.43 26.60
CA GLU A 53 13.30 2.69 27.91
C GLU A 53 14.82 2.44 27.91
N LEU A 54 15.30 1.55 27.04
CA LEU A 54 16.71 1.16 26.92
C LEU A 54 17.46 1.91 25.81
N TYR A 55 16.86 2.93 25.19
CA TYR A 55 17.53 3.78 24.20
C TYR A 55 18.65 4.63 24.83
N PRO A 56 19.80 4.86 24.16
CA PRO A 56 20.20 4.43 22.82
C PRO A 56 20.87 3.04 22.75
N SER A 57 20.83 2.25 23.82
CA SER A 57 21.39 0.88 23.81
C SER A 57 20.55 -0.11 23.00
N VAL A 58 19.31 0.26 22.69
CA VAL A 58 18.38 -0.51 21.86
C VAL A 58 17.85 0.38 20.75
N LEU A 59 17.56 -0.24 19.60
CA LEU A 59 16.98 0.41 18.43
C LEU A 59 15.65 1.12 18.77
N PRO A 60 15.40 2.30 18.18
CA PRO A 60 14.14 3.01 18.32
C PRO A 60 13.05 2.26 17.57
N ASN A 61 11.82 2.43 18.02
CA ASN A 61 10.67 1.91 17.32
C ASN A 61 10.22 2.92 16.26
N VAL A 62 10.34 2.51 14.99
CA VAL A 62 10.01 3.32 13.82
C VAL A 62 8.63 2.92 13.32
N ASN A 63 7.69 3.87 13.33
CA ASN A 63 6.33 3.70 12.88
C ASN A 63 6.06 4.52 11.61
N LEU A 64 5.59 3.82 10.58
CA LEU A 64 5.20 4.37 9.27
C LEU A 64 3.71 4.17 8.99
N ASP A 65 2.94 3.62 9.94
CA ASP A 65 1.50 3.38 9.77
C ASP A 65 0.66 4.54 10.29
N LEU A 66 1.03 5.73 9.85
CA LEU A 66 0.33 6.97 10.16
C LEU A 66 -0.73 7.22 9.09
N PHE A 67 -1.83 7.89 9.47
CA PHE A 67 -2.95 8.19 8.57
C PHE A 67 -2.50 8.90 7.28
N HIS A 68 -1.49 9.78 7.37
CA HIS A 68 -0.90 10.46 6.21
C HIS A 68 -0.31 9.50 5.16
N ASN A 69 0.11 8.29 5.56
CA ASN A 69 0.76 7.31 4.70
C ASN A 69 -0.23 6.31 4.06
N GLY A 70 -1.53 6.64 4.00
CA GLY A 70 -2.56 5.75 3.46
C GLY A 70 -2.38 5.35 1.99
N TYR A 71 -1.59 6.10 1.24
CA TYR A 71 -1.26 5.80 -0.16
C TYR A 71 -0.03 4.89 -0.33
N LEU A 72 0.72 4.61 0.76
CA LEU A 72 1.87 3.70 0.73
C LEU A 72 1.41 2.25 0.82
N THR A 73 2.00 1.39 -0.02
CA THR A 73 1.77 -0.05 0.09
C THR A 73 2.51 -0.60 1.32
N PRO A 74 1.97 -1.65 1.98
CA PRO A 74 2.60 -2.22 3.17
C PRO A 74 4.01 -2.77 2.89
N GLU A 75 4.27 -3.26 1.68
CA GLU A 75 5.60 -3.72 1.26
C GLU A 75 6.62 -2.57 1.26
N PHE A 76 6.20 -1.40 0.80
CA PHE A 76 7.06 -0.23 0.73
C PHE A 76 7.32 0.39 2.10
N LYS A 77 6.30 0.43 2.98
CA LYS A 77 6.47 0.79 4.40
C LYS A 77 7.51 -0.12 5.07
N SER A 78 7.40 -1.42 4.84
CA SER A 78 8.35 -2.40 5.37
C SER A 78 9.77 -2.22 4.81
N GLU A 79 9.91 -1.87 3.53
CA GLU A 79 11.20 -1.56 2.91
C GLU A 79 11.87 -0.36 3.60
N ILE A 80 11.14 0.74 3.79
CA ILE A 80 11.65 1.95 4.47
C ILE A 80 12.04 1.62 5.91
N GLN A 81 11.15 0.94 6.65
CA GLN A 81 11.41 0.55 8.03
C GLN A 81 12.68 -0.30 8.14
N SER A 82 12.86 -1.28 7.25
CA SER A 82 14.06 -2.12 7.24
C SER A 82 15.34 -1.34 6.97
N LYS A 83 15.30 -0.30 6.13
CA LYS A 83 16.48 0.53 5.86
C LYS A 83 16.82 1.44 7.04
N ILE A 84 15.81 2.10 7.63
CA ILE A 84 16.00 2.95 8.82
C ILE A 84 16.53 2.12 9.99
N LEU A 85 15.98 0.92 10.22
CA LEU A 85 16.47 0.02 11.28
C LEU A 85 17.90 -0.45 11.04
N LYS A 86 18.32 -0.62 9.77
CA LYS A 86 19.70 -0.97 9.44
C LYS A 86 20.65 0.17 9.80
N GLU A 87 20.32 1.40 9.42
CA GLU A 87 21.11 2.59 9.77
C GLU A 87 21.17 2.78 11.29
N ALA A 88 20.04 2.61 11.98
CA ALA A 88 19.98 2.68 13.43
C ALA A 88 20.86 1.63 14.13
N ASN A 89 21.08 0.47 13.50
CA ASN A 89 21.96 -0.54 14.05
C ASN A 89 23.45 -0.15 13.99
N GLU A 90 23.84 0.67 13.02
CA GLU A 90 25.21 1.19 12.92
C GLU A 90 25.48 2.32 13.93
N LEU A 91 24.42 3.01 14.37
CA LEU A 91 24.47 4.15 15.30
C LEU A 91 24.18 3.77 16.77
N LEU A 92 24.17 2.48 17.10
CA LEU A 92 23.89 2.01 18.45
C LEU A 92 24.81 2.66 19.49
N HIS A 93 24.24 2.95 20.66
CA HIS A 93 24.88 3.64 21.80
C HIS A 93 25.10 5.15 21.66
N ASP A 94 24.80 5.74 20.50
CA ASP A 94 24.88 7.18 20.23
C ASP A 94 23.50 7.80 19.94
N ALA A 95 23.45 9.13 19.84
CA ALA A 95 22.25 9.87 19.47
C ALA A 95 21.93 9.64 17.99
N MET A 96 20.81 8.96 17.72
CA MET A 96 20.50 8.46 16.38
C MET A 96 19.40 9.26 15.69
N THR A 97 18.55 9.95 16.44
CA THR A 97 17.25 10.43 15.93
C THR A 97 17.42 11.46 14.81
N TYR A 98 18.33 12.43 15.02
CA TYR A 98 18.67 13.40 13.98
C TYR A 98 19.26 12.72 12.73
N SER A 99 20.19 11.79 12.92
CA SER A 99 20.82 11.05 11.82
C SER A 99 19.82 10.23 11.02
N LEU A 100 18.87 9.56 11.69
CA LEU A 100 17.79 8.82 11.04
C LEU A 100 16.87 9.75 10.26
N PHE A 101 16.55 10.92 10.80
CA PHE A 101 15.76 11.90 10.08
C PHE A 101 16.50 12.51 8.90
N ASN A 102 17.81 12.76 9.03
CA ASN A 102 18.62 13.28 7.94
C ASN A 102 18.76 12.24 6.82
N TRP A 103 19.09 10.99 7.17
CA TRP A 103 19.16 9.87 6.23
C TRP A 103 17.84 9.71 5.47
N MET A 104 16.72 9.79 6.19
CA MET A 104 15.41 9.73 5.57
C MET A 104 15.14 10.93 4.66
N SER A 105 15.60 12.14 5.04
CA SER A 105 15.48 13.33 4.20
C SER A 105 16.21 13.18 2.87
N GLU A 106 17.41 12.59 2.88
CA GLU A 106 18.22 12.35 1.68
C GLU A 106 17.55 11.36 0.72
N HIS A 107 16.81 10.37 1.25
CA HIS A 107 16.12 9.35 0.46
C HIS A 107 14.64 9.66 0.23
N ALA A 108 14.10 10.71 0.85
CA ALA A 108 12.68 11.06 0.79
C ALA A 108 12.23 11.34 -0.65
N ASP A 109 13.03 12.09 -1.41
CA ASP A 109 12.72 12.44 -2.80
C ASP A 109 12.63 11.18 -3.69
N ASP A 110 13.56 10.23 -3.53
CA ASP A 110 13.54 8.96 -4.24
C ASP A 110 12.29 8.15 -3.90
N PHE A 111 11.92 8.12 -2.62
CA PHE A 111 10.71 7.46 -2.19
C PHE A 111 9.46 8.13 -2.77
N ILE A 112 9.35 9.46 -2.70
CA ILE A 112 8.23 10.23 -3.26
C ILE A 112 8.10 9.98 -4.77
N ASN A 113 9.21 9.98 -5.50
CA ASN A 113 9.25 9.68 -6.93
C ASN A 113 8.76 8.25 -7.22
N ARG A 114 9.23 7.25 -6.45
CA ARG A 114 8.79 5.86 -6.60
C ARG A 114 7.31 5.69 -6.26
N ILE A 115 6.78 6.44 -5.30
CA ILE A 115 5.35 6.47 -5.00
C ILE A 115 4.57 7.15 -6.14
N ALA A 116 5.10 8.21 -6.76
CA ALA A 116 4.55 8.81 -7.98
C ALA A 116 4.38 7.76 -9.09
N GLU A 117 5.43 6.98 -9.33
CA GLU A 117 5.44 5.90 -10.31
C GLU A 117 4.46 4.77 -9.97
N ILE A 118 4.44 4.28 -8.72
CA ILE A 118 3.53 3.21 -8.28
C ILE A 118 2.07 3.63 -8.42
N VAL A 119 1.73 4.88 -8.11
CA VAL A 119 0.35 5.39 -8.25
C VAL A 119 -0.01 5.59 -9.73
N ALA A 120 0.92 6.10 -10.55
CA ALA A 120 0.71 6.21 -11.99
C ALA A 120 0.47 4.82 -12.62
N ASN A 121 1.31 3.83 -12.30
CA ASN A 121 1.20 2.47 -12.80
C ASN A 121 -0.07 1.76 -12.29
N ASN A 122 -0.50 2.00 -11.04
CA ASN A 122 -1.77 1.47 -10.54
C ASN A 122 -2.99 2.13 -11.21
N LYS A 123 -2.90 3.40 -11.60
CA LYS A 123 -3.95 4.07 -12.37
C LYS A 123 -4.05 3.48 -13.78
N VAL A 124 -2.91 3.24 -14.43
CA VAL A 124 -2.84 2.53 -15.72
C VAL A 124 -3.36 1.09 -15.60
N PHE A 125 -3.08 0.36 -14.52
CA PHE A 125 -3.65 -0.99 -14.33
C PHE A 125 -5.17 -0.98 -14.17
N ARG A 126 -5.75 0.06 -13.55
CA ARG A 126 -7.21 0.23 -13.44
C ARG A 126 -7.86 0.66 -14.74
N GLU A 127 -7.21 1.53 -15.53
CA GLU A 127 -7.69 1.95 -16.85
C GLU A 127 -7.54 0.85 -17.92
N THR A 128 -6.42 0.12 -17.94
CA THR A 128 -6.23 -1.00 -18.87
C THR A 128 -7.19 -2.17 -18.59
N LYS A 129 -7.63 -2.36 -17.34
CA LYS A 129 -8.66 -3.36 -17.00
C LYS A 129 -10.08 -2.94 -17.43
N LEU A 130 -10.29 -1.67 -17.78
CA LEU A 130 -11.56 -1.18 -18.36
C LEU A 130 -11.53 -1.16 -19.88
N ILE A 131 -10.36 -1.28 -20.52
CA ILE A 131 -10.18 -1.20 -21.97
C ILE A 131 -9.97 -2.59 -22.62
N CYS A 132 -9.77 -3.66 -21.84
CA CYS A 132 -9.66 -5.03 -22.37
C CYS A 132 -10.88 -5.94 -22.12
N ASP A 133 -12.09 -5.37 -22.23
CA ASP A 133 -13.34 -6.14 -22.40
C ASP A 133 -13.90 -6.00 -23.83
N ASP A 134 -13.02 -5.87 -24.82
CA ASP A 134 -13.37 -6.22 -26.20
C ASP A 134 -12.24 -6.97 -26.90
N ASN A 135 -12.61 -8.16 -27.37
CA ASN A 135 -11.92 -9.07 -28.27
C ASN A 135 -10.71 -9.89 -27.79
N SER A 136 -11.06 -11.15 -27.47
CA SER A 136 -10.41 -12.41 -27.86
C SER A 136 -9.02 -12.72 -27.30
N ILE A 137 -8.96 -13.51 -26.22
CA ILE A 137 -7.84 -14.45 -25.99
C ILE A 137 -8.38 -15.79 -25.48
N VAL A 138 -8.13 -16.81 -26.30
CA VAL A 138 -8.22 -18.23 -26.00
C VAL A 138 -7.21 -18.63 -24.92
N SER A 139 -7.61 -19.61 -24.11
CA SER A 139 -6.78 -20.55 -23.34
C SER A 139 -6.01 -20.06 -22.10
N ALA A 140 -6.62 -20.34 -20.93
CA ALA A 140 -6.19 -21.38 -19.97
C ALA A 140 -5.88 -20.95 -18.52
N LYS A 141 -6.78 -21.40 -17.62
CA LYS A 141 -6.60 -21.82 -16.22
C LYS A 141 -6.13 -20.80 -15.16
N LYS A 142 -7.06 -20.24 -14.39
CA LYS A 142 -7.47 -20.76 -13.06
C LYS A 142 -8.53 -19.85 -12.40
N GLU A 143 -9.66 -20.49 -12.13
CA GLU A 143 -10.83 -20.17 -11.31
C GLU A 143 -10.82 -18.89 -10.44
N LYS A 144 -11.62 -17.89 -10.86
CA LYS A 144 -12.36 -17.02 -9.95
C LYS A 144 -13.85 -17.29 -10.16
N LYS A 145 -14.54 -17.73 -9.10
CA LYS A 145 -16.00 -17.89 -9.08
C LYS A 145 -16.63 -16.55 -9.47
N GLN A 146 -17.15 -16.47 -10.69
CA GLN A 146 -17.88 -15.32 -11.21
C GLN A 146 -19.10 -15.10 -10.32
N GLN A 147 -19.13 -13.99 -9.58
CA GLN A 147 -20.37 -13.53 -9.00
C GLN A 147 -21.27 -13.09 -10.15
N LEU A 148 -22.25 -13.93 -10.50
CA LEU A 148 -23.29 -13.60 -11.47
C LEU A 148 -23.99 -12.31 -11.05
N SER A 149 -24.02 -11.35 -11.97
CA SER A 149 -24.75 -10.10 -11.78
C SER A 149 -26.23 -10.39 -11.50
N LYS A 150 -26.86 -9.53 -10.69
CA LYS A 150 -28.27 -9.65 -10.27
C LYS A 150 -29.23 -9.80 -11.47
N ALA A 151 -28.90 -9.19 -12.60
CA ALA A 151 -29.64 -9.31 -13.85
C ALA A 151 -29.49 -10.69 -14.52
N GLN A 152 -28.30 -11.30 -14.49
CA GLN A 152 -28.07 -12.65 -15.02
C GLN A 152 -28.79 -13.72 -14.19
N LYS A 153 -28.82 -13.58 -12.86
CA LYS A 153 -29.56 -14.50 -11.99
C LYS A 153 -31.07 -14.49 -12.28
N ARG A 154 -31.64 -13.30 -12.56
CA ARG A 154 -33.06 -13.16 -12.89
C ARG A 154 -33.41 -13.87 -14.21
N ARG A 155 -32.58 -13.68 -15.24
CA ARG A 155 -32.79 -14.25 -16.57
C ARG A 155 -32.75 -15.79 -16.61
N ILE A 156 -31.92 -16.40 -15.76
CA ILE A 156 -31.84 -17.87 -15.61
C ILE A 156 -33.09 -18.42 -14.91
N THR A 157 -33.59 -17.70 -13.91
CA THR A 157 -34.81 -18.08 -13.19
C THR A 157 -36.05 -17.98 -14.09
N GLU A 158 -36.08 -16.99 -14.99
CA GLU A 158 -37.18 -16.80 -15.94
C GLU A 158 -37.18 -17.82 -17.10
N GLN A 159 -36.09 -18.58 -17.30
CA GLN A 159 -35.97 -19.60 -18.36
C GLN A 159 -36.14 -21.05 -17.88
N THR A 160 -36.34 -21.28 -16.57
CA THR A 160 -36.47 -22.63 -16.00
C THR A 160 -37.73 -22.72 -15.15
N ASN A 161 -38.45 -23.83 -15.25
CA ASN A 161 -39.60 -24.08 -14.38
C ASN A 161 -39.13 -24.33 -12.93
N TYR A 162 -40.05 -24.37 -11.96
CA TYR A 162 -39.74 -24.51 -10.51
C TYR A 162 -38.96 -25.79 -10.12
N LEU A 163 -38.72 -26.71 -11.06
CA LEU A 163 -37.85 -27.88 -10.94
C LEU A 163 -36.45 -27.72 -11.59
N GLY A 164 -36.14 -26.58 -12.21
CA GLY A 164 -34.85 -26.31 -12.85
C GLY A 164 -34.63 -26.94 -14.22
N GLU A 165 -35.63 -27.62 -14.80
CA GLU A 165 -35.56 -28.19 -16.14
C GLU A 165 -36.21 -27.28 -17.19
N LYS A 166 -35.61 -27.24 -18.40
CA LYS A 166 -36.23 -26.66 -19.59
C LYS A 166 -37.32 -27.60 -20.10
N GLU A 167 -38.43 -27.05 -20.57
CA GLU A 167 -39.56 -27.81 -21.08
C GLU A 167 -39.13 -28.72 -22.25
N ARG A 168 -39.57 -29.99 -22.24
CA ARG A 168 -39.37 -30.91 -23.38
C ARG A 168 -39.94 -30.26 -24.65
N GLY A 169 -39.11 -30.08 -25.67
CA GLY A 169 -39.47 -29.42 -26.92
C GLY A 169 -38.70 -28.13 -27.24
N HIS A 170 -37.81 -27.67 -26.34
CA HIS A 170 -36.99 -26.49 -26.60
C HIS A 170 -35.93 -26.68 -27.73
N ASP A 171 -35.54 -27.90 -28.04
CA ASP A 171 -34.48 -28.18 -29.04
C ASP A 171 -35.00 -29.04 -30.21
N TRP A 172 -36.00 -28.51 -30.93
CA TRP A 172 -36.41 -29.08 -32.21
C TRP A 172 -35.37 -28.69 -33.27
N ILE A 173 -34.30 -29.49 -33.34
CA ILE A 173 -33.27 -29.36 -34.37
C ILE A 173 -33.91 -29.44 -35.75
N ASP A 174 -33.66 -28.43 -36.57
CA ASP A 174 -34.16 -28.27 -37.94
C ASP A 174 -33.50 -29.30 -38.88
N VAL A 175 -34.25 -30.35 -39.24
CA VAL A 175 -33.78 -31.47 -40.08
C VAL A 175 -33.49 -31.04 -41.54
N VAL A 176 -33.90 -29.84 -41.95
CA VAL A 176 -33.94 -29.43 -43.37
C VAL A 176 -32.55 -29.13 -43.97
N LYS A 177 -31.52 -28.80 -43.19
CA LYS A 177 -30.19 -28.43 -43.74
C LYS A 177 -29.34 -29.60 -44.25
N HIS A 178 -29.71 -30.84 -43.96
CA HIS A 178 -28.87 -32.02 -44.21
C HIS A 178 -29.23 -32.75 -45.52
N LEU A 179 -30.28 -32.32 -46.23
CA LEU A 179 -30.77 -32.97 -47.47
C LEU A 179 -30.46 -32.17 -48.75
N THR A 180 -29.72 -31.06 -48.67
CA THR A 180 -29.43 -30.20 -49.85
C THR A 180 -28.03 -30.40 -50.45
N GLN A 181 -27.24 -31.35 -49.97
CA GLN A 181 -25.99 -31.77 -50.64
C GLN A 181 -26.26 -33.02 -51.48
N GLY A 182 -27.04 -32.82 -52.54
CA GLY A 182 -27.21 -33.75 -53.64
C GLY A 182 -26.99 -33.01 -54.96
N VAL A 183 -25.73 -32.88 -55.35
CA VAL A 183 -25.23 -32.86 -56.75
C VAL A 183 -23.86 -33.50 -56.74
#